data_AF-A0A3L6JPW3-F1
#
_entry.id   AF-A0A3L6JPW3-F1
#
_cell.length_a   1.000
_cell.length_b   1.000
_cell.length_c   1.000
_cell.angle_alpha   90.00
_cell.angle_beta   90.00
_cell.angle_gamma   90.00
#
_symmetry.space_group_name_H-M   'P 1'
#
loop_
_entity.id
_entity.type
_entity.pdbx_description
1 polymer ?
#
loop_
_entity_poly.entity_id
_entity_poly.type
_entity_poly.pdbx_seq_one_letter_code
_entity_poly.pdbx_strand_id
1 'polypeptide(L)'
;MIGIEKMDITSTQYIATPEEGREVDAFNDPEIVRLVALNLELAVKNLMDSRSPPECLVLTADICTYRLTAMPTDDGKVRVLVFDS
;
A
#
# COMPACT_ATOMS: atom_id res chain seq x y z
N MET A 1 -16.86 10.98 -28.26
CA MET A 1 -17.72 9.94 -27.67
C MET A 1 -16.76 9.03 -26.90
N ILE A 2 -16.72 9.14 -25.57
CA ILE A 2 -15.80 8.35 -24.74
C ILE A 2 -16.43 6.98 -24.57
N GLY A 3 -15.77 5.94 -25.10
CA GLY A 3 -16.19 4.55 -24.91
C GLY A 3 -15.92 4.13 -23.47
N ILE A 4 -16.97 3.73 -22.76
CA ILE A 4 -16.83 3.16 -21.42
C ILE A 4 -16.64 1.66 -21.64
N GLU A 5 -15.39 1.21 -21.68
CA GLU A 5 -15.10 -0.22 -21.65
C GLU A 5 -15.60 -0.78 -20.32
N LYS A 6 -16.37 -1.87 -20.37
CA LYS A 6 -16.82 -2.59 -19.18
C LYS A 6 -15.57 -3.10 -18.47
N MET A 7 -15.22 -2.49 -17.34
CA MET A 7 -14.30 -3.08 -16.40
C MET A 7 -14.95 -4.36 -15.86
N ASP A 8 -14.47 -5.51 -16.34
CA ASP A 8 -14.68 -6.77 -15.65
C ASP A 8 -14.06 -6.62 -14.26
N ILE A 9 -14.94 -6.55 -13.26
CA ILE A 9 -14.57 -6.51 -11.85
C ILE A 9 -14.10 -7.92 -11.51
N THR A 10 -12.86 -8.25 -11.86
CA THR A 10 -12.17 -9.36 -11.22
C THR A 10 -11.93 -8.89 -9.80
N SER A 11 -12.89 -9.18 -8.91
CA SER A 11 -12.72 -9.01 -7.48
C SER A 11 -11.67 -10.01 -7.02
N THR A 12 -10.39 -9.69 -7.23
CA THR A 12 -9.31 -10.26 -6.45
C THR A 12 -9.50 -9.72 -5.03
N GLN A 13 -10.33 -10.41 -4.27
CA GLN A 13 -10.29 -10.37 -2.82
C GLN A 13 -8.92 -10.91 -2.38
N TYR A 14 -7.91 -10.06 -2.45
CA TYR A 14 -6.70 -10.19 -1.65
C TYR A 14 -6.65 -8.96 -0.78
N ILE A 15 -7.57 -8.91 0.19
CA ILE A 15 -7.30 -8.17 1.42
C ILE A 15 -6.18 -8.98 2.04
N ALA A 16 -4.92 -8.65 1.72
CA ALA A 16 -3.79 -9.16 2.46
C ALA A 16 -4.09 -8.81 3.92
N THR A 17 -4.36 -9.84 4.73
CA THR A 17 -4.62 -9.64 6.15
C THR A 17 -3.38 -8.95 6.70
N PRO A 18 -3.51 -7.77 7.34
CA PRO A 18 -2.37 -7.02 7.89
C PRO A 18 -1.51 -7.81 8.88
N GLU A 19 -1.99 -8.98 9.30
CA GLU A 19 -1.42 -9.85 10.33
C GLU A 19 -0.25 -10.71 9.82
N GLU A 20 -0.07 -10.86 8.51
CA GLU A 20 1.00 -11.72 7.94
C GLU A 20 2.20 -10.92 7.39
N GLY A 21 2.05 -9.60 7.22
CA GLY A 21 3.11 -8.75 6.67
C GLY A 21 4.10 -8.27 7.75
N ARG A 22 5.37 -8.12 7.39
CA ARG A 22 6.39 -7.53 8.26
C ARG A 22 6.60 -6.05 7.95
N GLU A 23 7.10 -5.28 8.91
CA GLU A 23 7.55 -3.92 8.62
C GLU A 23 8.81 -3.90 7.75
N VAL A 24 9.00 -2.78 7.05
CA VAL A 24 10.17 -2.53 6.21
C VAL A 24 11.41 -2.39 7.10
N ASP A 25 12.43 -3.19 6.82
CA ASP A 25 13.72 -3.14 7.49
C ASP A 25 14.67 -2.21 6.73
N ALA A 26 15.04 -1.09 7.36
CA ALA A 26 15.89 -0.07 6.75
C ALA A 26 17.30 -0.57 6.35
N PHE A 27 17.78 -1.66 6.94
CA PHE A 27 19.14 -2.17 6.77
C PHE A 27 19.19 -3.45 5.94
N ASN A 28 18.20 -4.32 6.09
CA ASN A 28 18.19 -5.64 5.47
C ASN A 28 17.36 -5.69 4.18
N ASP A 29 16.39 -4.78 3.99
CA ASP A 29 15.57 -4.81 2.78
C ASP A 29 16.29 -4.27 1.55
N PRO A 30 16.01 -4.86 0.36
CA PRO A 30 16.49 -4.31 -0.90
C PRO A 30 16.16 -2.83 -1.02
N GLU A 31 17.09 -2.06 -1.57
CA GLU A 31 16.93 -0.61 -1.74
C GLU A 31 15.62 -0.26 -2.45
N ILE A 32 15.25 -1.04 -3.46
CA ILE A 32 14.03 -0.82 -4.22
C ILE A 32 12.76 -0.97 -3.37
N VAL A 33 12.74 -1.92 -2.42
CA VAL A 33 11.62 -2.11 -1.46
C VAL A 33 11.55 -0.92 -0.51
N ARG A 34 12.69 -0.49 0.03
CA ARG A 34 12.77 0.67 0.93
C ARG A 34 12.32 1.96 0.26
N LEU A 35 12.73 2.20 -0.99
CA LEU A 35 12.31 3.38 -1.76
C LEU A 35 10.82 3.36 -2.09
N VAL A 36 10.26 2.21 -2.48
CA VAL A 36 8.81 2.09 -2.72
C VAL A 36 8.03 2.30 -1.43
N ALA A 37 8.50 1.76 -0.31
CA ALA A 37 7.87 1.97 0.99
C ALA A 37 7.77 3.46 1.36
N LEU A 38 8.87 4.22 1.20
CA LEU A 38 8.88 5.66 1.46
C LEU A 38 7.90 6.42 0.55
N ASN A 39 7.82 6.04 -0.73
CA ASN A 39 6.88 6.66 -1.66
C ASN A 39 5.43 6.35 -1.30
N LEU A 40 5.13 5.10 -0.92
CA LEU A 40 3.80 4.71 -0.45
C LEU A 40 3.43 5.45 0.84
N GLU A 41 4.35 5.56 1.78
CA GLU A 41 4.13 6.30 3.02
C GLU A 41 3.77 7.76 2.74
N LEU A 42 4.53 8.42 1.87
CA LEU A 42 4.26 9.80 1.45
C LEU A 42 2.92 9.93 0.70
N ALA A 43 2.59 8.96 -0.15
CA ALA A 43 1.32 8.97 -0.88
C ALA A 43 0.12 8.87 0.07
N VAL A 44 0.16 7.97 1.06
CA VAL A 44 -0.88 7.87 2.09
C VAL A 44 -0.96 9.17 2.90
N LYS A 45 0.17 9.74 3.35
CA LYS A 45 0.20 11.02 4.09
C LYS A 45 -0.46 12.15 3.29
N ASN A 46 -0.14 12.28 2.00
CA ASN A 46 -0.75 13.28 1.14
C ASN A 46 -2.28 13.11 1.03
N LEU A 47 -2.78 11.88 1.00
CA LEU A 47 -4.22 11.60 0.98
C LEU A 47 -4.89 11.88 2.33
N MET A 48 -4.20 11.61 3.45
CA MET A 48 -4.67 11.99 4.78
C MET A 48 -4.75 13.52 4.92
N ASP A 49 -3.73 14.23 4.46
CA ASP A 49 -3.68 15.70 4.47
C ASP A 49 -4.76 16.33 3.57
N SER A 50 -5.17 15.63 2.51
CA SER A 50 -6.30 16.03 1.66
C SER A 50 -7.67 15.73 2.29
N ARG A 51 -7.72 15.30 3.56
CA ARG A 51 -8.93 14.90 4.31
C ARG A 51 -9.66 13.71 3.71
N SER A 52 -8.95 12.83 3.01
CA SER A 52 -9.53 11.56 2.59
C SER A 52 -9.82 10.70 3.83
N PRO A 53 -10.97 10.00 3.89
CA PRO A 53 -11.30 9.14 5.03
C PRO A 53 -10.23 8.04 5.21
N PRO A 54 -9.53 7.98 6.36
CA PRO A 54 -8.43 7.02 6.58
C PRO A 54 -8.82 5.56 6.38
N GLU A 55 -10.07 5.20 6.70
CA GLU A 55 -10.64 3.87 6.52
C GLU A 55 -10.72 3.43 5.05
N CYS A 56 -10.63 4.38 4.11
CA CYS A 56 -10.61 4.13 2.68
C CYS A 56 -9.19 4.10 2.09
N LEU A 57 -8.16 4.35 2.91
CA LEU A 57 -6.78 4.48 2.44
C LEU A 57 -6.03 3.17 2.64
N VAL A 58 -5.99 2.36 1.59
CA VAL A 58 -5.06 1.25 1.46
C VAL A 58 -4.41 1.35 0.09
N LEU A 59 -3.10 1.57 0.07
CA LEU A 59 -2.32 1.62 -1.15
C LEU A 59 -1.43 0.39 -1.21
N THR A 60 -1.43 -0.29 -2.34
CA THR A 60 -0.58 -1.46 -2.57
C THR A 60 0.39 -1.21 -3.72
N ALA A 61 1.56 -1.81 -3.64
CA ALA A 61 2.50 -1.86 -4.75
C ALA A 61 3.13 -3.26 -4.84
N ASP A 62 3.07 -3.85 -6.03
CA ASP A 62 3.79 -5.08 -6.34
C ASP A 62 5.13 -4.69 -6.99
N ILE A 63 6.23 -5.15 -6.42
CA ILE A 63 7.58 -4.91 -6.94
C ILE A 63 8.48 -6.14 -6.81
N CYS A 64 9.01 -6.61 -7.95
CA CYS A 64 9.76 -7.86 -8.02
C CYS A 64 8.96 -9.04 -7.42
N THR A 65 9.45 -9.63 -6.33
CA THR A 65 8.82 -10.72 -5.58
C THR A 65 8.13 -10.24 -4.30
N TYR A 66 8.01 -8.93 -4.11
CA TYR A 66 7.46 -8.32 -2.91
C TYR A 66 6.12 -7.65 -3.23
N ARG A 67 5.19 -7.74 -2.27
CA ARG A 67 4.02 -6.88 -2.20
C ARG A 67 4.17 -5.94 -1.01
N LEU A 68 3.93 -4.66 -1.21
CA LEU A 68 3.87 -3.66 -0.15
C LEU A 68 2.45 -3.17 0.02
N THR A 69 2.04 -2.97 1.27
CA THR A 69 0.74 -2.40 1.63
C THR A 69 0.96 -1.26 2.61
N ALA A 70 0.51 -0.06 2.28
CA ALA A 70 0.54 1.11 3.13
C ALA A 70 -0.87 1.52 3.54
N MET A 71 -1.06 1.77 4.84
CA MET A 71 -2.35 2.13 5.43
C MET A 71 -2.16 3.07 6.63
N PRO A 72 -3.12 3.96 6.90
CA PRO A 72 -3.14 4.73 8.14
C PRO A 72 -3.25 3.82 9.36
N THR A 73 -2.70 4.27 10.48
CA THR A 73 -2.85 3.66 11.80
C THR A 73 -3.74 4.52 12.70
N ASP A 74 -4.28 3.93 13.77
CA ASP A 74 -5.16 4.63 14.72
C ASP A 74 -4.50 5.84 15.40
N ASP A 75 -3.16 5.88 15.45
CA ASP A 75 -2.37 7.01 15.96
C ASP A 75 -2.09 8.10 14.93
N GLY A 76 -2.71 8.03 13.74
CA GLY A 76 -2.57 9.02 12.67
C GLY A 76 -1.24 8.95 11.92
N LYS A 77 -0.48 7.87 12.09
CA LYS A 77 0.71 7.57 11.28
C LYS A 77 0.33 6.72 10.07
N VAL A 78 1.36 6.35 9.30
CA VAL A 78 1.23 5.41 8.20
C VAL A 78 2.12 4.22 8.50
N ARG A 79 1.57 3.03 8.36
CA ARG A 79 2.31 1.77 8.44
C ARG A 79 2.45 1.18 7.06
N VAL A 80 3.65 0.73 6.72
CA VAL A 80 3.95 0.02 5.47
C VAL A 80 4.38 -1.39 5.81
N LEU A 81 3.66 -2.37 5.28
CA LEU A 81 3.94 -3.79 5.44
C LEU A 81 4.48 -4.36 4.12
N VAL A 82 5.45 -5.27 4.24
CA VAL A 82 6.03 -6.05 3.15
C VAL A 82 5.58 -7.50 3.32
N PHE A 83 5.15 -8.08 2.21
CA PHE A 83 4.76 -9.48 2.07
C PHE A 83 5.67 -10.10 1.01
N ASP A 84 6.39 -11.15 1.41
CA ASP A 84 7.17 -11.97 0.48
C ASP A 84 6.19 -12.89 -0.27
N SER A 85 6.40 -13.04 -1.59
CA SER A 85 5.61 -13.98 -2.42
C SER A 85 6.02 -15.44 -2.22
#